data_AF-A0A8T3WGB9-F1
#
_entry.id   AF-A0A8T3WGB9-F1
#
_cell.length_a   1.000
_cell.length_b   1.000
_cell.length_c   1.000
_cell.angle_alpha   90.00
_cell.angle_beta   90.00
_cell.angle_gamma   90.00
#
_symmetry.space_group_name_H-M   'P 1'
#
loop_
_entity.id
_entity.type
_entity.pdbx_description
1 polymer ?
#
loop_
_entity_poly.entity_id
_entity_poly.type
_entity_poly.pdbx_seq_one_letter_code
_entity_poly.pdbx_strand_id
1 'polypeptide(L)'
;MVSGSRVFNKRGVSPLIATVLLISFAVALGSVVLNWGKNLDISRSGDACSGAAIKIRNIGEGEVCYSGSGSNISINFILDNPGDVDVVGLSIWIVGDKGTKLLDLDNIEIKSGELLDVKDDRIKYDFNTYGMINYVQFIPRVKAGAGIDICPKNSVKAEKIGSCQ
;
A
#
# COMPACT_ATOMS: atom_id res chain seq x y z
N MET A 1 13.90 -7.81 69.18
CA MET A 1 14.58 -8.16 67.91
C MET A 1 14.17 -9.57 67.50
N VAL A 2 13.32 -9.72 66.49
CA VAL A 2 13.14 -10.99 65.77
C VAL A 2 12.96 -10.65 64.30
N SER A 3 14.04 -10.81 63.54
CA SER A 3 14.08 -10.64 62.09
C SER A 3 13.67 -11.96 61.44
N GLY A 4 12.48 -12.02 60.86
CA GLY A 4 11.98 -13.17 60.12
C GLY A 4 12.27 -13.04 58.63
N SER A 5 13.40 -13.59 58.18
CA SER A 5 13.75 -13.67 56.76
C SER A 5 13.01 -14.86 56.11
N ARG A 6 11.99 -14.60 55.28
CA ARG A 6 11.34 -15.65 54.45
C ARG A 6 12.26 -15.98 53.27
N VAL A 7 12.86 -17.17 53.27
CA VAL A 7 13.60 -17.71 52.15
C VAL A 7 12.61 -18.23 51.10
N PHE A 8 12.49 -17.53 49.98
CA PHE A 8 11.69 -17.98 48.84
C PHE A 8 12.31 -19.25 48.23
N ASN A 9 11.53 -20.33 48.26
CA ASN A 9 11.89 -21.62 47.68
C ASN A 9 11.91 -21.50 46.14
N LYS A 10 13.10 -21.32 45.55
CA LYS A 10 13.29 -21.24 44.09
C LYS A 10 13.17 -22.64 43.49
N ARG A 11 11.97 -22.99 42.99
CA ARG A 11 11.79 -24.19 42.17
C ARG A 11 12.52 -23.97 40.85
N GLY A 12 13.67 -24.64 40.68
CA GLY A 12 14.42 -24.65 39.43
C GLY A 12 13.57 -25.29 38.34
N VAL A 13 13.28 -24.54 37.28
CA VAL A 13 12.73 -25.11 36.05
C VAL A 13 13.76 -26.11 35.52
N SER A 14 13.34 -27.36 35.30
CA SER A 14 14.24 -28.39 34.79
C SER A 14 14.91 -27.89 33.51
N PRO A 15 16.27 -27.91 33.42
CA PRO A 15 17.00 -27.41 32.26
C PRO A 15 16.52 -28.01 30.92
N LEU A 16 15.98 -29.24 30.96
CA LEU A 16 15.45 -29.93 29.78
C LEU A 16 14.11 -29.35 29.30
N ILE A 17 13.26 -28.87 30.20
CA ILE A 17 11.98 -28.26 29.84
C ILE A 17 12.20 -26.86 29.24
N ALA A 18 13.18 -26.12 29.78
CA ALA A 18 13.50 -24.78 29.30
C ALA A 18 13.98 -24.78 27.83
N THR A 19 14.80 -25.75 27.44
CA THR A 19 15.32 -25.84 26.06
C THR A 19 14.23 -26.20 25.06
N VAL A 20 13.32 -27.12 25.39
CA VAL A 20 12.18 -27.49 24.53
C VAL A 20 11.26 -26.30 24.30
N LEU A 21 10.96 -25.53 25.35
CA LEU A 21 10.16 -24.31 25.24
C LEU A 21 10.81 -23.28 24.32
N LEU A 22 12.12 -23.03 24.48
CA LEU A 22 12.84 -22.08 23.63
C LEU A 22 12.86 -22.48 22.16
N ILE A 23 13.10 -23.76 21.86
CA ILE A 23 13.13 -24.25 20.47
C ILE A 23 11.73 -24.15 19.84
N SER A 24 10.68 -24.56 20.56
CA SER A 24 9.30 -24.48 20.05
C SER A 24 8.87 -23.04 19.74
N PHE A 25 9.25 -22.09 20.59
CA PHE A 25 8.97 -20.66 20.39
C PHE A 25 9.73 -20.10 19.18
N ALA A 26 11.01 -20.47 19.02
CA ALA A 26 11.80 -20.06 17.86
C ALA A 26 11.21 -20.58 16.54
N VAL A 27 10.75 -21.84 16.51
CA VAL A 27 10.09 -22.42 15.32
C VAL A 27 8.75 -21.73 15.04
N ALA A 28 7.96 -21.43 16.07
CA ALA A 28 6.70 -20.71 15.91
C ALA A 28 6.90 -19.28 15.39
N LEU A 29 7.89 -18.54 15.89
CA LEU A 29 8.23 -17.23 15.35
C LEU A 29 8.76 -17.32 13.92
N GLY A 30 9.61 -18.31 13.64
CA GLY A 30 10.14 -18.56 12.30
C GLY A 30 9.04 -18.81 11.27
N SER A 31 8.01 -19.59 11.62
CA SER A 31 6.89 -19.84 10.70
C SER A 31 6.03 -18.60 10.46
N VAL A 32 5.80 -17.77 11.48
CA VAL A 32 5.08 -16.50 11.34
C VAL A 32 5.84 -15.55 10.42
N VAL A 33 7.16 -15.37 10.62
CA VAL A 33 7.99 -14.50 9.78
C VAL A 33 8.05 -14.98 8.34
N LEU A 34 8.20 -16.29 8.11
CA LEU A 34 8.17 -16.86 6.76
C LEU A 34 6.80 -16.71 6.09
N ASN A 35 5.70 -16.80 6.85
CA ASN A 35 4.35 -16.58 6.34
C ASN A 35 4.11 -15.11 5.95
N TRP A 36 4.69 -14.17 6.70
CA TRP A 36 4.66 -12.75 6.36
C TRP A 36 5.54 -12.48 5.13
N GLY A 37 6.73 -13.09 5.07
CA GLY A 37 7.64 -13.00 3.92
C GLY A 37 7.03 -13.49 2.60
N LYS A 38 6.20 -14.55 2.64
CA LYS A 38 5.45 -15.03 1.46
C LYS A 38 4.39 -14.06 0.96
N ASN A 39 3.78 -13.26 1.83
CA ASN A 39 2.84 -12.20 1.43
C ASN A 39 3.57 -10.93 0.96
N LEU A 40 4.83 -10.77 1.35
CA LEU A 40 5.71 -9.66 0.95
C LEU A 40 6.62 -10.04 -0.22
N ASP A 41 6.25 -11.00 -1.05
CA ASP A 41 7.03 -11.44 -2.22
C ASP A 41 7.02 -10.36 -3.33
N ILE A 42 7.66 -9.23 -3.03
CA ILE A 42 7.98 -8.11 -3.94
C ILE A 42 8.86 -8.59 -5.12
N SER A 43 9.43 -9.80 -4.99
CA SER A 43 10.30 -10.43 -5.98
C SER A 43 9.51 -11.21 -7.04
N ARG A 44 8.25 -11.61 -6.76
CA ARG A 44 7.29 -12.01 -7.78
C ARG A 44 6.60 -10.79 -8.39
N SER A 45 7.40 -9.86 -8.90
CA SER A 45 6.97 -9.15 -10.11
C SER A 45 7.06 -10.17 -11.24
N GLY A 46 6.17 -11.16 -11.22
CA GLY A 46 6.07 -12.20 -12.23
C GLY A 46 5.77 -11.55 -13.58
N ASP A 47 6.00 -12.29 -14.65
CA ASP A 47 5.78 -11.87 -16.03
C ASP A 47 4.46 -11.10 -16.25
N ALA A 48 3.45 -11.28 -15.40
CA ALA A 48 2.20 -10.51 -15.40
C ALA A 48 2.40 -8.98 -15.39
N CYS A 49 3.38 -8.45 -14.65
CA CYS A 49 3.66 -7.01 -14.63
C CYS A 49 4.54 -6.54 -15.81
N SER A 50 5.11 -7.44 -16.62
CA SER A 50 6.07 -7.07 -17.67
C SER A 50 5.44 -6.22 -18.78
N GLY A 51 4.15 -6.39 -19.05
CA GLY A 51 3.39 -5.58 -20.01
C GLY A 51 2.59 -4.42 -19.40
N ALA A 52 2.58 -4.26 -18.08
CA ALA A 52 1.78 -3.23 -17.43
C ALA A 52 2.48 -1.87 -17.55
N ALA A 53 1.79 -0.86 -18.07
CA ALA A 53 2.31 0.50 -18.06
C ALA A 53 1.16 1.47 -17.86
N ILE A 54 1.34 2.46 -17.00
CA ILE A 54 0.40 3.56 -16.84
C ILE A 54 1.13 4.87 -17.10
N LYS A 55 0.40 5.88 -17.52
CA LYS A 55 0.92 7.23 -17.72
C LYS A 55 -0.09 8.25 -17.24
N ILE A 56 0.36 9.25 -16.51
CA ILE A 56 -0.50 10.35 -16.07
C ILE A 56 -0.60 11.37 -17.19
N ARG A 57 -1.83 11.81 -17.48
CA ARG A 57 -2.10 12.88 -18.43
C ARG A 57 -2.35 14.18 -17.67
N ASN A 58 -1.86 15.28 -18.24
CA ASN A 58 -2.09 16.61 -17.66
C ASN A 58 -3.58 16.99 -17.74
N ILE A 59 -4.07 17.58 -16.64
CA ILE A 59 -5.36 18.25 -16.51
C ILE A 59 -5.08 19.74 -16.34
N GLY A 60 -5.23 20.52 -17.41
CA GLY A 60 -4.82 21.92 -17.43
C GLY A 60 -3.31 22.07 -17.22
N GLU A 61 -2.91 22.76 -16.16
CA GLU A 61 -1.50 22.98 -15.81
C GLU A 61 -0.91 21.92 -14.85
N GLY A 62 -1.76 21.05 -14.29
CA GLY A 62 -1.37 19.99 -13.35
C GLY A 62 -1.45 18.58 -13.94
N GLU A 63 -0.90 17.60 -13.23
CA GLU A 63 -1.06 16.17 -13.51
C GLU A 63 -2.25 15.58 -12.76
N VAL A 64 -2.47 16.09 -11.55
CA VAL A 64 -3.58 15.74 -10.67
C VAL A 64 -4.20 17.04 -10.20
N CYS A 65 -5.52 17.08 -10.08
CA CYS A 65 -6.19 18.23 -9.48
C CYS A 65 -7.12 17.79 -8.35
N TYR A 66 -7.41 18.70 -7.42
CA TYR A 66 -8.37 18.46 -6.35
C TYR A 66 -9.51 19.49 -6.38
N SER A 67 -10.70 19.07 -5.96
CA SER A 67 -11.87 19.93 -5.79
C SER A 67 -12.48 19.74 -4.39
N GLY A 68 -13.18 20.77 -3.90
CA GLY A 68 -13.74 20.78 -2.54
C GLY A 68 -12.91 21.56 -1.53
N SER A 69 -13.28 21.46 -0.25
CA SER A 69 -12.61 22.20 0.83
C SER A 69 -12.65 21.43 2.16
N GLY A 70 -11.66 21.68 3.03
CA GLY A 70 -11.57 21.08 4.35
C GLY A 70 -11.33 19.57 4.32
N SER A 71 -12.28 18.80 4.84
CA SER A 71 -12.19 17.34 4.97
C SER A 71 -12.88 16.56 3.84
N ASN A 72 -13.56 17.25 2.91
CA ASN A 72 -14.31 16.64 1.80
C ASN A 72 -13.69 17.08 0.47
N ILE A 73 -12.49 16.58 0.22
CA ILE A 73 -11.74 16.90 -0.99
C ILE A 73 -11.75 15.69 -1.90
N SER A 74 -12.02 15.92 -3.17
CA SER A 74 -12.03 14.90 -4.21
C SER A 74 -10.82 15.09 -5.11
N ILE A 75 -10.07 14.01 -5.36
CA ILE A 75 -8.88 14.03 -6.21
C ILE A 75 -9.25 13.50 -7.59
N ASN A 76 -8.99 14.31 -8.62
CA ASN A 76 -9.27 14.02 -10.02
C ASN A 76 -7.97 13.81 -10.79
N PHE A 77 -7.96 12.82 -11.67
CA PHE A 77 -6.78 12.45 -12.46
C PHE A 77 -7.20 11.70 -13.73
N ILE A 78 -6.34 11.75 -14.74
CA ILE A 78 -6.49 10.98 -15.97
C ILE A 78 -5.27 10.08 -16.14
N LEU A 79 -5.51 8.78 -16.30
CA LEU A 79 -4.48 7.78 -16.55
C LEU A 79 -4.69 7.15 -17.93
N ASP A 80 -3.63 7.13 -18.74
CA ASP A 80 -3.56 6.31 -19.94
C ASP A 80 -2.91 4.95 -19.57
N ASN A 81 -3.39 3.85 -20.14
CA ASN A 81 -2.72 2.54 -20.10
C ASN A 81 -2.02 2.26 -21.43
N PRO A 82 -0.79 2.75 -21.66
CA PRO A 82 -0.02 2.44 -22.86
C PRO A 82 0.56 1.01 -22.87
N GLY A 83 0.34 0.22 -21.82
CA GLY A 83 0.86 -1.14 -21.72
C GLY A 83 0.10 -2.13 -22.60
N ASP A 84 0.63 -3.34 -22.70
CA ASP A 84 0.08 -4.46 -23.50
C ASP A 84 -0.89 -5.34 -22.69
N VAL A 85 -1.14 -5.01 -21.42
CA VAL A 85 -2.05 -5.74 -20.54
C VAL A 85 -3.07 -4.81 -19.89
N ASP A 86 -4.25 -5.36 -19.61
CA ASP A 86 -5.31 -4.62 -18.94
C ASP A 86 -4.97 -4.41 -17.46
N VAL A 87 -5.19 -3.18 -16.98
CA VAL A 87 -5.08 -2.83 -15.57
C VAL A 87 -6.45 -3.08 -14.95
N VAL A 88 -6.55 -4.03 -14.03
CA VAL A 88 -7.81 -4.45 -13.38
C VAL A 88 -8.04 -3.81 -12.01
N GLY A 89 -7.09 -3.01 -11.55
CA GLY A 89 -7.24 -2.22 -10.33
C GLY A 89 -6.12 -1.20 -10.19
N LEU A 90 -6.28 -0.31 -9.22
CA LEU A 90 -5.35 0.79 -9.02
C LEU A 90 -5.15 1.03 -7.53
N SER A 91 -3.89 1.04 -7.09
CA SER A 91 -3.53 1.47 -5.73
C SER A 91 -3.01 2.89 -5.80
N ILE A 92 -3.52 3.78 -4.95
CA ILE A 92 -3.21 5.20 -4.98
C ILE A 92 -2.63 5.57 -3.63
N TRP A 93 -1.36 5.96 -3.65
CA TRP A 93 -0.64 6.40 -2.48
C TRP A 93 -0.48 7.93 -2.52
N ILE A 94 -1.22 8.60 -1.65
CA ILE A 94 -1.21 10.05 -1.52
C ILE A 94 -0.31 10.41 -0.34
N VAL A 95 0.69 11.25 -0.60
CA VAL A 95 1.63 11.71 0.43
C VAL A 95 1.41 13.20 0.64
N GLY A 96 0.94 13.55 1.83
CA GLY A 96 0.87 14.92 2.32
C GLY A 96 2.05 15.28 3.20
N ASP A 97 2.08 16.52 3.68
CA ASP A 97 3.10 17.04 4.60
C ASP A 97 2.96 16.49 6.05
N LYS A 98 1.74 16.13 6.48
CA LYS A 98 1.48 15.59 7.83
C LYS A 98 1.33 14.07 7.87
N GLY A 99 1.09 13.42 6.74
CA GLY A 99 0.88 11.99 6.70
C GLY A 99 0.61 11.44 5.31
N THR A 100 0.30 10.16 5.24
CA THR A 100 0.06 9.45 3.97
C THR A 100 -1.24 8.68 4.01
N LYS A 101 -1.90 8.56 2.85
CA LYS A 101 -3.11 7.77 2.67
C LYS A 101 -2.92 6.80 1.51
N LEU A 102 -3.19 5.52 1.75
CA LEU A 102 -3.24 4.49 0.71
C LEU A 102 -4.71 4.14 0.44
N LEU A 103 -5.07 4.08 -0.84
CA LEU A 103 -6.40 3.73 -1.31
C LEU A 103 -6.29 2.67 -2.39
N ASP A 104 -6.97 1.55 -2.19
CA ASP A 104 -7.05 0.48 -3.18
C ASP A 104 -8.41 0.53 -3.89
N LEU A 105 -8.36 0.56 -5.22
CA LEU A 105 -9.53 0.59 -6.08
C LEU A 105 -9.59 -0.72 -6.88
N ASP A 106 -10.34 -1.68 -6.35
CA ASP A 106 -10.46 -3.05 -6.91
C ASP A 106 -11.42 -3.16 -8.12
N ASN A 107 -12.21 -2.12 -8.39
CA ASN A 107 -13.25 -2.12 -9.44
C ASN A 107 -12.98 -1.07 -10.52
N ILE A 108 -11.71 -0.90 -10.89
CA ILE A 108 -11.30 -0.01 -11.96
C ILE A 108 -10.57 -0.83 -13.00
N GLU A 109 -11.15 -0.89 -14.20
CA GLU A 109 -10.54 -1.54 -15.34
C GLU A 109 -10.13 -0.47 -16.36
N ILE A 110 -8.86 -0.51 -16.78
CA ILE A 110 -8.31 0.31 -17.86
C ILE A 110 -7.76 -0.67 -18.88
N LYS A 111 -8.45 -0.83 -20.01
CA LYS A 111 -7.98 -1.74 -21.06
C LYS A 111 -6.68 -1.21 -21.66
N SER A 112 -5.88 -2.11 -22.22
CA SER A 112 -4.70 -1.76 -23.00
C SER A 112 -5.06 -0.74 -24.09
N GLY A 113 -4.34 0.37 -24.15
CA GLY A 113 -4.56 1.48 -25.08
C GLY A 113 -5.70 2.43 -24.73
N GLU A 114 -6.47 2.16 -23.67
CA GLU A 114 -7.53 3.04 -23.20
C GLU A 114 -7.06 4.00 -22.09
N LEU A 115 -7.93 4.95 -21.76
CA LEU A 115 -7.72 5.90 -20.68
C LEU A 115 -8.83 5.81 -19.65
N LEU A 116 -8.48 6.12 -18.41
CA LEU A 116 -9.38 6.30 -17.29
C LEU A 116 -9.41 7.77 -16.90
N ASP A 117 -10.61 8.36 -16.92
CA ASP A 117 -10.87 9.71 -16.45
C ASP A 117 -11.68 9.63 -15.14
N VAL A 118 -11.02 9.92 -14.01
CA VAL A 118 -11.65 9.94 -12.69
C VAL A 118 -11.94 11.37 -12.29
N LYS A 119 -13.23 11.70 -12.24
CA LYS A 119 -13.77 13.03 -11.85
C LYS A 119 -14.78 12.97 -10.70
N ASP A 120 -14.88 11.83 -10.03
CA ASP A 120 -15.90 11.59 -9.01
C ASP A 120 -15.34 11.55 -7.58
N ASP A 121 -16.26 11.64 -6.61
CA ASP A 121 -15.96 11.66 -5.18
C ASP A 121 -15.47 10.32 -4.61
N ARG A 122 -14.99 9.41 -5.46
CA ARG A 122 -14.44 8.12 -5.02
C ARG A 122 -13.15 8.30 -4.24
N ILE A 123 -12.36 9.33 -4.57
CA ILE A 123 -11.07 9.58 -3.92
C ILE A 123 -11.18 10.73 -2.96
N LYS A 124 -11.59 10.41 -1.74
CA LYS A 124 -11.69 11.41 -0.66
C LYS A 124 -10.33 11.63 0.00
N TYR A 125 -9.99 12.90 0.22
CA TYR A 125 -8.81 13.34 0.94
C TYR A 125 -9.17 14.39 2.00
N ASP A 126 -8.36 14.48 3.06
CA ASP A 126 -8.59 15.39 4.18
C ASP A 126 -7.32 16.18 4.51
N PHE A 127 -7.31 17.48 4.19
CA PHE A 127 -6.19 18.37 4.50
C PHE A 127 -5.98 18.58 5.99
N ASN A 128 -6.98 18.37 6.85
CA ASN A 128 -6.78 18.54 8.29
C ASN A 128 -5.90 17.42 8.84
N THR A 129 -6.15 16.19 8.39
CA THR A 129 -5.46 14.97 8.83
C THR A 129 -4.10 14.80 8.15
N TYR A 130 -4.06 14.89 6.81
CA TYR A 130 -2.87 14.55 6.04
C TYR A 130 -2.11 15.79 5.53
N GLY A 131 -2.73 16.97 5.60
CA GLY A 131 -2.18 18.24 5.14
C GLY A 131 -1.92 18.31 3.63
N MET A 132 -1.20 19.34 3.16
CA MET A 132 -1.08 19.65 1.74
C MET A 132 -0.47 18.47 0.97
N ILE A 133 -1.02 18.14 -0.20
CA ILE A 133 -0.53 17.01 -1.00
C ILE A 133 0.82 17.39 -1.62
N ASN A 134 1.85 16.60 -1.32
CA ASN A 134 3.18 16.72 -1.92
C ASN A 134 3.26 15.99 -3.25
N TYR A 135 2.78 14.74 -3.30
CA TYR A 135 2.69 13.94 -4.51
C TYR A 135 1.63 12.85 -4.39
N VAL A 136 1.19 12.35 -5.54
CA VAL A 136 0.30 11.19 -5.65
C VAL A 136 0.99 10.13 -6.50
N GLN A 137 1.08 8.91 -6.00
CA GLN A 137 1.66 7.78 -6.72
C GLN A 137 0.57 6.78 -7.08
N PHE A 138 0.49 6.45 -8.35
CA PHE A 138 -0.44 5.47 -8.90
C PHE A 138 0.31 4.17 -9.15
N ILE A 139 -0.20 3.07 -8.62
CA ILE A 139 0.41 1.74 -8.73
C ILE A 139 -0.60 0.82 -9.43
N PRO A 140 -0.33 0.37 -10.67
CA PRO A 140 -1.26 -0.47 -11.41
C PRO A 140 -1.34 -1.86 -10.79
N ARG A 141 -2.51 -2.47 -10.91
CA ARG A 141 -2.77 -3.86 -10.55
C ARG A 141 -3.29 -4.60 -11.76
N VAL A 142 -2.73 -5.77 -12.03
CA VAL A 142 -3.03 -6.57 -13.22
C VAL A 142 -3.49 -7.95 -12.81
N LYS A 143 -4.25 -8.62 -13.68
CA LYS A 143 -4.69 -9.99 -13.43
C LYS A 143 -3.56 -10.97 -13.72
N ALA A 144 -3.21 -11.79 -12.75
CA ALA A 144 -2.18 -12.82 -12.86
C ALA A 144 -2.78 -14.20 -12.54
N GLY A 145 -3.14 -14.94 -13.58
CA GLY A 145 -3.82 -16.23 -13.43
C GLY A 145 -5.16 -16.10 -12.71
N ALA A 146 -5.24 -16.63 -11.48
CA ALA A 146 -6.43 -16.55 -10.61
C ALA A 146 -6.40 -15.38 -9.63
N GLY A 147 -5.29 -14.63 -9.54
CA GLY A 147 -5.09 -13.53 -8.60
C GLY A 147 -4.95 -12.17 -9.26
N ILE A 148 -4.79 -11.14 -8.43
CA ILE A 148 -4.44 -9.78 -8.83
C ILE A 148 -3.04 -9.50 -8.29
N ASP A 149 -2.10 -9.16 -9.17
CA ASP A 149 -0.74 -8.77 -8.81
C ASP A 149 -0.61 -7.24 -8.79
N ILE A 150 0.16 -6.72 -7.84
CA ILE A 150 0.46 -5.29 -7.70
C ILE A 150 1.80 -5.02 -8.40
N CYS A 151 1.86 -4.00 -9.27
CA CYS A 151 3.03 -3.70 -10.09
C CYS A 151 3.73 -2.39 -9.65
N PRO A 152 4.41 -2.35 -8.48
CA PRO A 152 5.01 -1.12 -7.94
C PRO A 152 6.14 -0.55 -8.81
N LYS A 153 6.85 -1.40 -9.57
CA LYS A 153 7.91 -0.97 -10.49
C LYS A 153 7.38 -0.12 -11.65
N ASN A 154 6.09 -0.26 -11.97
CA ASN A 154 5.46 0.42 -13.11
C ASN A 154 4.56 1.57 -12.61
N SER A 155 4.77 2.01 -11.37
CA SER A 155 4.05 3.13 -10.79
C SER A 155 4.45 4.45 -11.43
N VAL A 156 3.53 5.40 -11.47
CA VAL A 156 3.79 6.77 -11.90
C VAL A 156 3.46 7.74 -10.78
N LYS A 157 4.31 8.75 -10.62
CA LYS A 157 4.21 9.77 -9.59
C LYS A 157 3.80 11.10 -10.23
N ALA A 158 2.71 11.68 -9.74
CA ALA A 158 2.33 13.05 -10.03
C ALA A 158 2.84 13.97 -8.93
N GLU A 159 3.61 14.98 -9.32
CA GLU A 159 4.14 16.01 -8.42
C GLU A 159 3.47 17.36 -8.66
N LYS A 160 2.89 17.56 -9.84
CA LYS A 160 2.17 18.80 -10.18
C LYS A 160 0.71 18.67 -9.78
N ILE A 161 0.40 19.10 -8.56
CA ILE A 161 -0.96 19.04 -8.00
C ILE A 161 -1.53 20.46 -7.90
N GLY A 162 -2.72 20.66 -8.45
CA GLY A 162 -3.42 21.96 -8.42
C GLY A 162 -4.89 21.84 -8.03
N SER A 163 -5.59 22.97 -7.94
CA SER A 163 -7.06 22.98 -7.84
C SER A 163 -7.69 22.71 -9.21
N CYS A 164 -8.75 21.91 -9.28
CA CYS A 164 -9.53 21.79 -10.52
C CYS A 164 -10.25 23.12 -10.78
N GLN A 165 -9.95 23.76 -11.92
CA GLN A 165 -10.64 24.96 -12.40
C GLN A 165 -11.95 24.62 -13.12
#